data_AF-A0A3D5BCA1-F1
#
_entry.id   AF-A0A3D5BCA1-F1
#
_cell.length_a   1.000
_cell.length_b   1.000
_cell.length_c   1.000
_cell.angle_alpha   90.00
_cell.angle_beta   90.00
_cell.angle_gamma   90.00
#
_symmetry.space_group_name_H-M   'P 1'
#
loop_
_entity.id
_entity.type
_entity.pdbx_description
1 polymer ?
#
loop_
_entity_poly.entity_id
_entity_poly.type
_entity_poly.pdbx_seq_one_letter_code
_entity_poly.pdbx_strand_id
1 'polypeptide(L)'
;MLALSALTGEGCGKLLDLIDEKLTGDYKEICFVLPAENGKALSLIYQNAKVLKTLETDGVLTLKAKTDLLHYERLKALLPEYLKY
;
A
#
# COMPACT_ATOMS: atom_id res chain seq x y z
N MET A 1 0.48 -13.04 -25.85
CA MET A 1 -0.22 -14.32 -25.61
C MET A 1 0.45 -14.98 -24.42
N LEU A 2 -0.21 -15.08 -23.27
CA LEU A 2 0.31 -15.85 -22.13
C LEU A 2 -0.34 -17.23 -22.11
N ALA A 3 0.48 -18.27 -22.01
CA ALA A 3 0.02 -19.59 -21.62
C ALA A 3 -0.05 -19.63 -20.09
N LEU A 4 -1.24 -19.90 -19.57
CA LEU A 4 -1.52 -19.98 -18.14
C LEU A 4 -2.09 -21.37 -17.87
N SER A 5 -1.56 -22.08 -16.88
CA SER A 5 -2.10 -23.36 -16.43
C SER A 5 -2.49 -23.25 -14.96
N ALA A 6 -3.80 -23.19 -14.70
CA ALA A 6 -4.33 -23.19 -13.34
C ALA A 6 -4.07 -24.51 -12.58
N LEU A 7 -3.81 -25.59 -13.31
CA LEU A 7 -3.56 -26.92 -12.74
C LEU A 7 -2.10 -27.10 -12.27
N THR A 8 -1.15 -26.47 -12.96
CA THR A 8 0.29 -26.61 -12.67
C THR A 8 0.94 -25.35 -12.11
N GLY A 9 0.24 -24.21 -12.12
CA GLY A 9 0.78 -22.91 -11.68
C GLY A 9 1.71 -22.25 -12.71
N GLU A 10 1.88 -22.86 -13.88
CA GLU A 10 2.74 -22.35 -14.94
C GLU A 10 2.17 -21.06 -15.54
N GLY A 11 3.03 -20.05 -15.65
CA GLY A 11 2.63 -18.73 -16.17
C GLY A 11 1.99 -17.79 -15.14
N CYS A 12 1.68 -18.26 -13.92
CA CYS A 12 1.13 -17.40 -12.86
C CYS A 12 2.10 -16.29 -12.42
N GLY A 13 3.41 -16.57 -12.36
CA GLY A 13 4.41 -15.53 -12.06
C GLY A 13 4.40 -14.40 -13.09
N LYS A 14 4.43 -14.74 -14.38
CA LYS A 14 4.35 -13.76 -15.48
C LYS A 14 2.99 -13.04 -15.55
N LEU A 15 1.92 -13.70 -15.13
CA LEU A 15 0.61 -13.06 -14.99
C LEU A 15 0.62 -12.02 -13.86
N LEU A 16 1.23 -12.36 -12.72
CA LEU A 16 1.40 -11.44 -11.59
C LEU A 16 2.29 -10.27 -11.99
N ASP A 17 3.43 -10.49 -12.65
CA ASP A 17 4.29 -9.42 -13.18
C ASP A 17 3.56 -8.49 -14.16
N LEU A 18 2.71 -9.02 -15.04
CA LEU A 18 1.94 -8.20 -15.98
C LEU A 18 0.76 -7.48 -15.33
N ILE A 19 0.19 -8.05 -14.27
CA ILE A 19 -0.80 -7.38 -13.43
C ILE A 19 -0.10 -6.24 -12.68
N ASP A 20 1.06 -6.49 -12.08
CA ASP A 20 1.91 -5.47 -11.46
C ASP A 20 2.30 -4.39 -12.48
N GLU A 21 2.75 -4.73 -13.71
CA GLU A 21 3.05 -3.75 -14.76
C GLU A 21 1.82 -2.92 -15.19
N LYS A 22 0.62 -3.53 -15.22
CA LYS A 22 -0.61 -2.77 -15.47
C LYS A 22 -1.03 -1.88 -14.30
N LEU A 23 -0.71 -2.28 -13.07
CA LEU A 23 -1.06 -1.57 -11.83
C LEU A 23 -0.02 -0.50 -11.45
N THR A 24 1.25 -0.69 -11.86
CA THR A 24 2.41 0.17 -11.54
C THR A 24 2.36 1.55 -12.21
N GLY A 25 1.45 1.76 -13.19
CA GLY A 25 1.14 3.09 -13.73
C GLY A 25 0.49 4.05 -12.73
N ASP A 26 -0.11 3.55 -11.64
CA ASP A 26 -0.93 4.30 -10.70
C ASP A 26 -0.44 4.19 -9.24
N TYR A 27 0.87 4.25 -9.03
CA TYR A 27 1.38 4.41 -7.67
C TYR A 27 1.06 5.80 -7.13
N LYS A 28 0.40 5.85 -5.98
CA LYS A 28 0.14 7.08 -5.24
C LYS A 28 1.07 7.19 -4.05
N GLU A 29 1.67 8.36 -3.91
CA GLU A 29 2.28 8.77 -2.66
C GLU A 29 1.19 9.34 -1.75
N ILE A 30 1.16 8.87 -0.52
CA ILE A 30 0.17 9.23 0.49
C ILE A 30 0.86 9.56 1.79
N CYS A 31 0.31 10.54 2.49
CA CYS A 31 0.80 10.96 3.79
C CYS A 31 -0.21 10.56 4.86
N PHE A 32 0.25 9.87 5.89
CA PHE A 32 -0.55 9.55 7.07
C PHE A 32 -0.08 10.36 8.25
N VAL A 33 -1.02 10.88 9.04
CA VAL A 33 -0.75 11.53 10.32
C VAL A 33 -1.60 10.85 11.37
N LEU A 34 -0.96 10.15 12.30
CA LEU A 34 -1.63 9.37 13.34
C LEU A 34 -0.84 9.46 14.66
N PRO A 35 -1.46 9.25 15.82
CA PRO A 35 -0.74 9.12 17.08
C PRO A 35 0.23 7.94 17.03
N ALA A 36 1.45 8.11 17.56
CA ALA A 36 2.48 7.06 17.58
C ALA A 36 2.03 5.82 18.38
N GLU A 37 1.16 6.02 19.37
CA GLU A 37 0.53 4.99 20.20
C GLU A 37 -0.48 4.12 19.44
N ASN A 38 -0.93 4.53 18.25
CA ASN A 38 -1.94 3.78 17.48
C ASN A 38 -1.31 2.69 16.61
N GLY A 39 -0.75 1.67 17.27
CA GLY A 39 -0.01 0.57 16.63
C GLY A 39 -0.82 -0.25 15.62
N LYS A 40 -2.16 -0.28 15.77
CA LYS A 40 -3.05 -0.95 14.81
C LYS A 40 -3.02 -0.25 13.44
N ALA A 41 -3.17 1.07 13.43
CA ALA A 41 -3.13 1.87 12.21
C ALA A 41 -1.73 1.82 11.57
N LEU A 42 -0.68 1.89 12.40
CA LEU A 42 0.70 1.76 11.95
C LEU A 42 0.95 0.43 11.23
N SER A 43 0.56 -0.68 11.84
CA SER A 43 0.72 -2.02 11.26
C SER A 43 -0.03 -2.17 9.93
N LEU A 44 -1.25 -1.61 9.83
CA LEU A 44 -2.03 -1.63 8.58
C LEU A 44 -1.33 -0.85 7.46
N ILE A 45 -0.73 0.30 7.76
CA ILE A 45 0.03 1.09 6.79
C ILE A 45 1.25 0.31 6.31
N TYR A 46 2.02 -0.31 7.21
CA TYR A 46 3.17 -1.13 6.84
C TYR A 46 2.80 -2.40 6.04
N GLN A 47 1.61 -2.96 6.25
CA GLN A 47 1.13 -4.13 5.52
C GLN A 47 0.62 -3.81 4.11
N ASN A 48 0.05 -2.62 3.90
CA ASN A 48 -0.64 -2.27 2.65
C ASN A 48 0.10 -1.17 1.86
N ALA A 49 1.20 -0.61 2.38
CA ALA A 49 1.95 0.41 1.69
C ALA A 49 3.45 0.33 2.01
N LYS A 50 4.25 0.77 1.05
CA LYS A 50 5.70 0.90 1.24
C LYS A 50 5.99 2.25 1.89
N VAL A 51 6.31 2.25 3.18
CA VAL A 51 6.70 3.46 3.90
C VAL A 51 8.06 3.96 3.37
N LEU A 52 8.06 5.19 2.85
CA LEU A 52 9.24 5.89 2.32
C LEU A 52 9.92 6.73 3.40
N LYS A 53 9.14 7.33 4.29
CA LYS A 53 9.66 8.21 5.33
C LYS A 53 8.75 8.19 6.55
N THR A 54 9.36 8.24 7.73
CA THR A 54 8.68 8.35 9.01
C THR A 54 9.25 9.55 9.76
N LEU A 55 8.39 10.37 10.35
CA LEU A 55 8.76 11.46 11.23
C LEU A 55 7.87 11.40 12.47
N GLU A 56 8.46 11.40 13.65
CA GLU A 56 7.73 11.51 14.90
C GLU A 56 7.98 12.91 15.49
N THR A 57 6.91 13.58 15.92
CA THR A 57 6.99 14.89 16.57
C THR A 57 5.86 15.00 17.58
N ASP A 58 6.19 15.31 18.84
CA ASP A 58 5.21 15.49 19.93
C ASP A 58 4.19 14.34 20.06
N GLY A 59 4.63 13.09 19.91
CA GLY A 59 3.76 11.90 20.01
C GLY A 59 2.89 11.64 18.77
N VAL A 60 3.04 12.44 17.72
CA VAL A 60 2.36 12.28 16.44
C VAL A 60 3.34 11.75 15.40
N LEU A 61 2.93 10.68 14.72
CA LEU A 61 3.68 10.04 13.65
C LEU A 61 3.16 10.51 12.28
N THR A 62 4.07 11.03 11.47
CA THR A 62 3.84 11.38 10.07
C THR A 62 4.57 10.38 9.18
N LEU A 63 3.83 9.63 8.37
CA LEU A 63 4.36 8.61 7.46
C LEU A 63 4.11 9.04 6.02
N LYS A 64 5.15 9.08 5.20
CA LYS A 64 5.01 9.07 3.74
C LYS A 64 5.10 7.64 3.27
N ALA A 65 4.08 7.17 2.56
CA ALA A 65 4.05 5.84 2.00
C ALA A 65 3.68 5.88 0.52
N LYS A 66 4.18 4.91 -0.24
CA LYS A 66 3.84 4.69 -1.64
C LYS A 66 3.05 3.40 -1.73
N THR A 67 1.93 3.44 -2.43
CA THR A 67 1.07 2.27 -2.62
C THR A 67 0.36 2.35 -3.96
N ASP A 68 -0.11 1.21 -4.47
CA ASP A 68 -0.95 1.14 -5.67
C ASP A 68 -2.40 1.54 -5.35
N LEU A 69 -3.21 1.69 -6.40
CA LEU A 69 -4.59 2.16 -6.29
C LEU A 69 -5.47 1.24 -5.42
N LEU A 70 -5.32 -0.08 -5.53
CA LEU A 70 -6.14 -1.05 -4.79
C LEU A 70 -5.89 -0.95 -3.28
N HIS A 71 -4.62 -0.96 -2.91
CA HIS A 71 -4.22 -0.80 -1.52
C HIS A 71 -4.50 0.62 -0.99
N TYR A 72 -4.42 1.65 -1.85
CA TYR A 72 -4.86 3.01 -1.53
C TYR A 72 -6.34 3.06 -1.14
N GLU A 73 -7.24 2.50 -1.95
CA GLU A 73 -8.68 2.50 -1.65
C GLU A 73 -8.97 1.76 -0.35
N ARG A 74 -8.26 0.64 -0.10
CA ARG A 74 -8.38 -0.10 1.15
C ARG A 74 -7.91 0.71 2.36
N LEU A 75 -6.76 1.37 2.27
CA LEU A 75 -6.24 2.23 3.33
C LEU A 75 -7.15 3.44 3.58
N LYS A 76 -7.71 4.03 2.52
CA LYS A 76 -8.69 5.11 2.60
C LYS A 76 -9.98 4.67 3.29
N ALA A 77 -10.46 3.46 3.05
CA ALA A 77 -11.65 2.92 3.70
C ALA A 77 -11.42 2.58 5.19
N LEU A 78 -10.22 2.08 5.53
CA LEU A 78 -9.88 1.65 6.89
C LEU A 78 -9.39 2.78 7.79
N LEU A 79 -8.72 3.79 7.24
CA LEU A 79 -8.06 4.87 7.96
C LEU A 79 -8.36 6.25 7.32
N PRO A 80 -9.64 6.61 7.09
CA PRO A 80 -9.98 7.88 6.44
C PRO A 80 -9.56 9.10 7.26
N GLU A 81 -9.58 8.98 8.59
CA GLU A 81 -9.30 10.08 9.54
C GLU A 81 -7.81 10.45 9.63
N TYR A 82 -6.91 9.56 9.23
CA TYR A 82 -5.45 9.76 9.32
C TYR A 82 -4.82 10.12 7.98
N LEU A 83 -5.60 10.13 6.89
CA LEU A 83 -5.11 10.40 5.55
C LEU A 83 -4.99 11.91 5.31
N LYS A 84 -3.79 12.39 4.96
CA LYS A 84 -3.58 13.75 4.46
C LYS A 84 -3.39 13.73 2.94
N TYR A 85 -4.22 14.51 2.25
CA TYR A 85 -4.18 14.77 0.81
C TYR A 85 -3.13 15.81 0.45
#